data_AF-Q4TZG5-F1
#
_entry.id   AF-Q4TZG5-F1
#
_cell.length_a   1.000
_cell.length_b   1.000
_cell.length_c   1.000
_cell.angle_alpha   90.00
_cell.angle_beta   90.00
_cell.angle_gamma   90.00
#
_symmetry.space_group_name_H-M   'P 1'
#
loop_
_entity.id
_entity.type
_entity.pdbx_description
1 polymer ?
#
loop_
_entity_poly.entity_id
_entity_poly.type
_entity_poly.pdbx_seq_one_letter_code
_entity_poly.pdbx_strand_id
1 'polypeptide(L)' 'ISAKNALESYAYSLRNTLSDSKVDEKLDAGDKQKLTAEIDKTVQWLDDNQTATKDEYESQQKELEGVANPIMMKFYGAG' A
#
# COMPACT_ATOMS: atom_id res chain seq x y z
N ILE A 1 12.65 13.96 -0.56
CA ILE A 1 12.38 13.62 0.85
C ILE A 1 10.87 13.58 1.14
N SER A 2 10.10 14.66 0.95
CA SER A 2 8.65 14.66 1.27
C SER A 2 7.85 13.53 0.57
N ALA A 3 7.99 13.37 -0.76
CA ALA A 3 7.28 12.33 -1.52
C ALA A 3 7.70 10.90 -1.12
N LYS A 4 8.99 10.66 -0.90
CA LYS A 4 9.50 9.39 -0.36
C LYS A 4 8.84 9.05 0.97
N ASN A 5 8.89 9.97 1.93
CA ASN A 5 8.35 9.76 3.27
C ASN A 5 6.83 9.54 3.24
N ALA A 6 6.11 10.21 2.33
CA ALA A 6 4.68 10.02 2.14
C ALA A 6 4.37 8.60 1.62
N LEU A 7 5.07 8.14 0.58
CA LEU A 7 4.91 6.80 0.02
C LEU A 7 5.27 5.71 1.06
N GLU A 8 6.40 5.89 1.73
CA GLU A 8 6.86 4.99 2.79
C GLU A 8 5.82 4.89 3.92
N SER A 9 5.35 6.03 4.43
CA SER A 9 4.33 6.06 5.48
C SER A 9 3.03 5.41 5.04
N TYR A 10 2.60 5.62 3.79
CA TYR A 10 1.39 5.02 3.25
C TYR A 10 1.50 3.49 3.15
N ALA A 11 2.61 2.99 2.58
CA ALA A 11 2.87 1.55 2.47
C ALA A 11 2.89 0.86 3.85
N TYR A 12 3.57 1.46 4.84
CA TYR A 12 3.58 0.92 6.20
C TYR A 12 2.22 1.00 6.89
N SER A 13 1.46 2.07 6.68
CA SER A 13 0.10 2.18 7.20
C SER A 13 -0.80 1.05 6.68
N LEU A 14 -0.75 0.78 5.38
CA LEU A 14 -1.51 -0.33 4.78
C LEU A 14 -1.07 -1.68 5.33
N ARG A 15 0.24 -1.90 5.47
CA ARG A 15 0.80 -3.14 6.05
C ARG A 15 0.29 -3.39 7.48
N ASN A 16 0.25 -2.32 8.27
CA ASN A 16 -0.28 -2.38 9.64
C ASN A 16 -1.77 -2.73 9.63
N THR A 17 -2.56 -2.12 8.74
CA THR A 17 -3.98 -2.50 8.59
C THR A 17 -4.14 -3.98 8.23
N LEU A 18 -3.36 -4.50 7.28
CA LEU A 18 -3.42 -5.92 6.88
C LEU A 18 -2.98 -6.91 7.98
N SER A 19 -2.29 -6.42 9.01
CA SER A 19 -1.88 -7.20 10.17
C SER A 19 -2.96 -7.26 11.25
N ASP A 20 -4.03 -6.46 11.15
CA ASP A 20 -5.18 -6.51 12.05
C ASP A 20 -6.01 -7.77 11.76
N SER A 21 -6.40 -8.51 12.82
CA SER A 21 -7.20 -9.72 12.68
C SER A 21 -8.60 -9.48 12.09
N LYS A 22 -9.12 -8.24 12.18
CA LYS A 22 -10.40 -7.85 11.56
C LYS A 22 -10.35 -7.80 10.04
N VAL A 23 -9.16 -7.74 9.45
CA VAL A 23 -9.02 -7.77 7.99
C VAL A 23 -9.53 -9.09 7.43
N ASP A 24 -9.28 -10.20 8.11
CA ASP A 24 -9.71 -11.52 7.66
C ASP A 24 -11.23 -11.71 7.73
N GLU A 25 -11.94 -10.86 8.48
CA GLU A 25 -13.41 -10.86 8.54
C GLU A 25 -14.05 -10.07 7.38
N LYS A 26 -13.31 -9.16 6.75
CA LYS A 26 -13.84 -8.18 5.79
C LYS A 26 -13.23 -8.25 4.38
N LEU A 27 -12.01 -8.75 4.26
CA LEU A 27 -11.31 -8.93 3.00
C LEU A 27 -11.11 -10.42 2.73
N ASP A 28 -11.33 -10.83 1.49
CA ASP A 28 -10.99 -12.17 1.07
C ASP A 28 -9.46 -12.34 0.95
N ALA A 29 -9.01 -13.60 0.98
CA ALA A 29 -7.59 -13.94 0.90
C ALA A 29 -6.93 -13.43 -0.40
N GLY A 30 -7.68 -13.32 -1.50
CA GLY A 30 -7.18 -12.82 -2.77
C GLY A 30 -6.87 -11.33 -2.72
N ASP A 31 -7.82 -10.53 -2.23
CA ASP A 31 -7.63 -9.08 -2.01
C ASP A 31 -6.49 -8.83 -1.00
N LYS A 32 -6.46 -9.57 0.13
CA LYS A 32 -5.37 -9.46 1.11
C LYS A 32 -4.02 -9.77 0.49
N GLN A 33 -3.89 -10.87 -0.24
CA GLN A 33 -2.63 -11.26 -0.89
C GLN A 33 -2.20 -10.24 -1.94
N LYS A 34 -3.14 -9.72 -2.74
CA LYS A 34 -2.86 -8.70 -3.76
C LYS A 34 -2.34 -7.41 -3.14
N LEU A 35 -2.95 -6.94 -2.05
CA LEU A 35 -2.51 -5.71 -1.38
C LEU A 35 -1.15 -5.91 -0.70
N THR A 36 -0.93 -7.04 -0.02
CA THR A 36 0.39 -7.38 0.56
C THR A 36 1.48 -7.38 -0.49
N ALA A 37 1.25 -8.01 -1.65
CA ALA A 37 2.24 -8.08 -2.72
C ALA A 37 2.61 -6.69 -3.28
N GLU A 38 1.62 -5.80 -3.46
CA GLU A 38 1.89 -4.44 -3.96
C GLU A 38 2.62 -3.57 -2.93
N ILE A 39 2.31 -3.74 -1.63
CA ILE A 39 3.03 -3.09 -0.53
C ILE A 39 4.49 -3.56 -0.53
N ASP A 40 4.73 -4.86 -0.55
CA ASP A 40 6.10 -5.41 -0.51
C ASP A 40 6.91 -4.97 -1.75
N LYS A 41 6.29 -4.96 -2.94
CA LYS A 41 6.88 -4.39 -4.16
C LYS A 41 7.25 -2.91 -3.98
N THR A 42 6.36 -2.12 -3.38
CA THR A 42 6.59 -0.69 -3.15
C THR A 42 7.70 -0.44 -2.14
N VAL A 43 7.76 -1.22 -1.05
CA VAL A 43 8.83 -1.14 -0.05
C VAL A 43 10.18 -1.51 -0.66
N GLN A 44 10.24 -2.61 -1.42
CA GLN A 44 11.46 -2.99 -2.14
C GLN A 44 11.91 -1.89 -3.12
N TRP A 45 10.97 -1.31 -3.86
CA TRP A 45 11.27 -0.20 -4.76
C TRP A 45 11.81 1.02 -4.00
N LEU A 46 11.24 1.37 -2.85
CA LEU A 46 11.73 2.47 -1.99
C LEU A 46 13.16 2.23 -1.49
N ASP A 47 13.48 0.99 -1.13
CA ASP A 47 14.81 0.58 -0.67
C ASP A 47 15.85 0.67 -1.78
N ASP A 48 15.49 0.26 -3.00
CA ASP A 48 16.37 0.29 -4.17
C ASP A 48 16.52 1.71 -4.77
N ASN A 49 15.52 2.58 -4.59
CA ASN A 49 15.41 3.86 -5.27
C ASN A 49 15.47 5.06 -4.30
N GLN A 50 16.35 5.03 -3.30
CA GLN A 50 16.43 6.06 -2.25
C GLN A 50 16.66 7.50 -2.75
N THR A 51 17.21 7.65 -3.95
CA THR A 51 17.51 8.94 -4.61
C THR A 51 16.63 9.21 -5.83
N ALA A 52 15.51 8.50 -5.98
CA ALA A 52 14.54 8.78 -7.03
C ALA A 52 14.02 10.22 -6.97
N THR A 53 13.51 10.67 -8.11
CA THR A 53 12.88 11.97 -8.26
C THR A 53 11.51 11.98 -7.61
N LYS A 54 11.00 13.20 -7.36
CA LYS A 54 9.65 13.39 -6.84
C LYS A 54 8.59 12.70 -7.72
N ASP A 55 8.70 12.83 -9.03
CA ASP A 55 7.73 12.30 -9.99
C ASP A 55 7.73 10.77 -10.01
N GLU A 56 8.89 10.13 -9.83
CA GLU A 56 9.00 8.67 -9.69
C GLU A 56 8.32 8.17 -8.40
N TYR A 57 8.54 8.85 -7.26
CA TYR A 57 7.83 8.54 -6.02
C TYR A 57 6.32 8.71 -6.15
N GLU A 58 5.86 9.80 -6.79
CA GLU A 58 4.42 10.03 -7.02
C GLU A 58 3.82 9.00 -7.99
N SER A 59 4.57 8.54 -8.99
CA SER A 59 4.14 7.47 -9.88
C SER A 59 3.97 6.15 -9.11
N GLN A 60 4.97 5.78 -8.30
CA GLN A 60 4.91 4.57 -7.49
C GLN A 60 3.78 4.65 -6.45
N GLN A 61 3.52 5.84 -5.89
CA GLN A 61 2.38 6.06 -5.01
C GLN A 61 1.05 5.81 -5.71
N LYS A 62 0.88 6.30 -6.93
CA LYS A 62 -0.35 6.07 -7.72
C LYS A 62 -0.56 4.59 -8.05
N GLU A 63 0.51 3.84 -8.32
CA GLU A 63 0.43 2.39 -8.52
C GLU A 63 -0.12 1.69 -7.28
N LEU A 64 0.46 1.99 -6.10
CA LEU A 64 0.02 1.42 -4.84
C LEU A 64 -1.43 1.82 -4.52
N GLU A 65 -1.79 3.10 -4.68
CA GLU A 65 -3.16 3.60 -4.48
C GLU A 65 -4.17 2.94 -5.43
N GLY A 66 -3.79 2.64 -6.67
CA GLY A 66 -4.64 1.97 -7.65
C GLY A 66 -5.07 0.56 -7.22
N VAL A 67 -4.25 -0.12 -6.41
CA VAL A 67 -4.56 -1.42 -5.82
C VAL A 67 -5.20 -1.26 -4.44
N ALA A 68 -4.65 -0.38 -3.61
CA ALA A 68 -5.09 -0.19 -2.23
C ALA A 68 -6.49 0.40 -2.14
N ASN A 69 -6.79 1.46 -2.89
CA ASN A 69 -8.08 2.17 -2.79
C ASN A 69 -9.31 1.25 -2.97
N PRO A 70 -9.44 0.41 -4.02
CA PRO A 70 -10.59 -0.47 -4.16
C PRO A 70 -10.70 -1.51 -3.04
N ILE A 71 -9.57 -2.01 -2.52
CA ILE A 71 -9.54 -3.01 -1.44
C ILE A 71 -9.91 -2.36 -0.11
N MET A 72 -9.32 -1.21 0.21
CA MET A 72 -9.64 -0.45 1.42
C MET A 72 -11.09 0.04 1.42
N MET A 73 -11.64 0.38 0.25
CA MET A 73 -13.06 0.72 0.12
C MET A 73 -13.96 -0.46 0.49
N LYS A 74 -13.61 -1.71 0.13
CA LYS A 74 -14.35 -2.90 0.58
C LYS A 74 -14.20 -3.09 2.10
N PHE A 75 -13.00 -2.91 2.64
CA PHE A 75 -12.73 -3.06 4.08
C PHE A 75 -13.51 -2.05 4.95
N TYR A 76 -13.54 -0.77 4.55
CA TYR A 76 -14.27 0.27 5.28
C TYR A 76 -15.77 0.33 4.92
N GLY A 77 -16.11 0.01 3.67
CA GLY A 77 -17.48 0.07 3.13
C GLY A 77 -18.34 -1.13 3.48
N ALA A 78 -17.75 -2.23 3.96
CA ALA A 78 -18.48 -3.27 4.68
C ALA A 78 -18.89 -2.73 6.07
N GLY A 79 -19.89 -1.84 6.08
CA GLY A 79 -20.64 -1.40 7.25
C GLY A 79 -21.99 -2.09 7.30
#